data_AF-A0AAV5DIL3-F1
#
_entry.id   AF-A0AAV5DIL3-F1
#
_cell.length_a   1.000
_cell.length_b   1.000
_cell.length_c   1.000
_cell.angle_alpha   90.00
_cell.angle_beta   90.00
_cell.angle_gamma   90.00
#
_symmetry.space_group_name_H-M   'P 1'
#
loop_
_entity.id
_entity.type
_entity.pdbx_description
1 polymer ?
#
loop_
_entity_poly.entity_id
_entity_poly.type
_entity_poly.pdbx_seq_one_letter_code
_entity_poly.pdbx_strand_id
1 'polypeptide(L)'
;MEVVNEVLLCFPTGSTYKYFEVILVDVAHTAIRNDPRINWLCNPVHKHRELRGLTSAGKKFRGLRGKGHTHQKNRPSRRATWKRNQTVSLRRYR
;
A
#
# COMPACT_ATOMS: atom_id res chain seq x y z
N MET A 1 5.06 0.85 16.57
CA MET A 1 3.79 0.28 16.09
C MET A 1 3.71 0.45 14.59
N GLU A 2 3.33 -0.60 13.87
CA GLU A 2 3.16 -0.61 12.41
C GLU A 2 1.69 -0.75 12.05
N VAL A 3 1.23 0.02 11.05
CA VAL A 3 -0.15 -0.03 10.54
C VAL A 3 -0.31 -1.23 9.61
N VAL A 4 -1.21 -2.14 9.97
CA VAL A 4 -1.50 -3.33 9.15
C VAL A 4 -2.58 -3.02 8.14
N ASN A 5 -3.75 -2.60 8.62
CA ASN A 5 -4.94 -2.34 7.84
C ASN A 5 -5.94 -1.46 8.61
N GLU A 6 -6.97 -1.01 7.90
CA GLU A 6 -8.08 -0.24 8.46
C GLU A 6 -9.42 -0.87 8.06
N VAL A 7 -10.42 -0.78 8.94
CA VAL A 7 -11.78 -1.27 8.74
C VAL A 7 -12.76 -0.11 8.92
N LEU A 8 -13.65 0.07 7.94
CA LEU A 8 -14.70 1.09 8.01
C LEU A 8 -15.84 0.57 8.90
N LEU A 9 -16.14 1.30 9.99
CA LEU A 9 -17.20 0.93 10.92
C LEU A 9 -18.56 1.51 10.54
N CYS A 10 -18.60 2.78 10.12
CA CYS A 10 -19.86 3.49 9.87
C CYS A 10 -19.93 3.96 8.43
N PHE A 11 -20.90 3.44 7.67
CA PHE A 11 -21.25 3.95 6.34
C PHE A 11 -22.22 5.13 6.50
N PRO A 12 -21.80 6.38 6.20
CA PRO A 12 -22.66 7.51 6.44
C PRO A 12 -23.72 7.62 5.34
N THR A 13 -24.97 7.63 5.76
CA THR A 13 -26.08 8.22 5.01
C THR A 13 -26.48 9.60 5.56
N GLY A 14 -25.77 10.14 6.57
CA GLY A 14 -26.09 11.46 7.12
C GLY A 14 -25.20 12.06 8.23
N SER A 15 -24.00 11.55 8.53
CA SER A 15 -23.12 12.10 9.60
C SER A 15 -21.91 12.89 9.06
N THR A 16 -21.54 13.98 9.73
CA THR A 16 -20.40 14.87 9.39
C THR A 16 -19.04 14.17 9.40
N TYR A 17 -18.90 13.10 10.19
CA TYR A 17 -17.63 12.37 10.36
C TYR A 17 -17.74 10.92 9.89
N LYS A 18 -16.60 10.38 9.44
CA LYS A 18 -16.40 8.96 9.10
C LYS A 18 -15.44 8.35 10.11
N TYR A 19 -15.87 7.28 10.75
CA TYR A 19 -15.08 6.56 11.75
C TYR A 19 -14.52 5.27 11.16
N PHE A 20 -13.24 5.02 11.45
CA PHE A 20 -12.50 3.84 11.02
C PHE A 20 -11.76 3.25 12.21
N GLU A 21 -11.69 1.93 12.27
CA GLU A 21 -10.77 1.23 13.18
C GLU A 21 -9.47 0.92 12.46
N VAL A 22 -8.35 1.29 13.07
CA VAL A 22 -7.01 1.02 12.55
C VAL A 22 -6.38 -0.11 13.36
N ILE A 23 -6.00 -1.18 12.68
CA ILE A 23 -5.31 -2.31 13.31
C ILE A 23 -3.80 -2.01 13.31
N LEU A 24 -3.27 -1.85 14.52
CA LEU A 24 -1.87 -1.58 14.81
C LEU A 24 -1.21 -2.81 15.43
N VAL A 25 0.04 -3.06 15.06
CA VAL A 25 0.86 -4.14 15.65
C VAL A 25 2.15 -3.56 16.20
N ASP A 26 2.54 -3.97 17.40
CA ASP A 26 3.86 -3.64 17.94
C ASP A 26 4.94 -4.64 17.50
N VAL A 27 5.92 -4.15 16.76
CA VAL A 27 7.04 -4.96 16.22
C VAL A 27 8.13 -5.24 17.25
N ALA A 28 8.17 -4.50 18.36
CA ALA A 28 9.11 -4.75 19.46
C ALA A 28 8.66 -5.90 20.37
N HIS A 29 7.39 -6.28 20.30
CA HIS A 29 6.82 -7.31 21.14
C HIS A 29 7.29 -8.73 20.74
N THR A 30 7.72 -9.53 21.73
CA THR A 30 8.31 -10.86 21.50
C THR A 30 7.33 -11.83 20.85
N ALA A 31 6.03 -11.80 21.21
CA ALA A 31 5.05 -12.69 20.59
C ALA A 31 4.88 -12.44 19.08
N ILE A 32 5.03 -11.20 18.63
CA ILE A 32 4.94 -10.85 17.20
C ILE A 32 6.19 -11.28 16.44
N ARG A 33 7.37 -11.12 17.05
CA ARG A 33 8.65 -11.53 16.44
C ARG A 33 8.78 -13.05 16.32
N ASN A 34 8.20 -13.78 17.27
CA ASN A 34 8.27 -15.25 17.30
C ASN A 34 7.20 -15.90 16.41
N ASP A 35 6.09 -15.23 16.11
CA ASP A 35 5.04 -15.77 15.22
C ASP A 35 5.47 -15.68 13.74
N PRO A 36 5.74 -16.81 13.06
CA PRO A 36 6.17 -16.80 11.65
C PRO A 36 5.12 -16.22 10.69
N ARG A 37 3.84 -16.15 11.07
CA ARG A 37 2.76 -15.63 10.22
C ARG A 37 2.80 -14.10 10.11
N ILE A 38 3.25 -13.42 11.16
CA ILE A 38 3.19 -11.95 11.28
C ILE A 38 4.60 -11.33 11.30
N ASN A 39 5.64 -12.10 11.64
CA ASN A 39 7.02 -11.64 11.75
C ASN A 39 7.55 -10.91 10.49
N TRP A 40 6.98 -11.14 9.30
CA TRP A 40 7.32 -10.35 8.11
C TRP A 40 7.18 -8.83 8.35
N LEU A 41 6.26 -8.39 9.21
CA LEU A 41 6.04 -6.98 9.56
C LEU A 41 7.20 -6.37 10.36
N CYS A 42 7.98 -7.19 11.09
CA CYS A 42 9.11 -6.72 11.91
C CYS A 42 10.32 -6.27 11.07
N ASN A 43 10.37 -6.59 9.79
CA ASN A 43 11.46 -6.17 8.92
C ASN A 43 11.43 -4.65 8.68
N PRO A 44 12.60 -3.97 8.62
CA PRO A 44 12.66 -2.50 8.50
C PRO A 44 12.04 -1.96 7.20
N VAL A 45 11.86 -2.79 6.18
CA VAL A 45 11.22 -2.43 4.90
C VAL A 45 9.72 -2.16 5.04
N HIS A 46 9.09 -2.63 6.13
CA HIS A 46 7.66 -2.48 6.39
C HIS A 46 7.31 -1.29 7.28
N LYS A 47 8.27 -0.41 7.56
CA LYS A 47 8.00 0.86 8.25
C LYS A 47 7.09 1.77 7.45
N HIS A 48 6.17 2.46 8.12
CA HIS A 48 5.33 3.52 7.54
C HIS A 48 4.62 3.11 6.25
N ARG A 49 3.90 1.98 6.28
CA ARG A 49 3.14 1.46 5.13
C ARG A 49 1.95 2.34 4.78
N GLU A 50 1.36 2.99 5.78
CA GLU A 50 0.28 3.97 5.68
C GLU A 50 0.71 5.18 4.84
N LEU A 51 1.87 5.77 5.14
CA LEU A 51 2.39 6.93 4.40
C LEU A 51 2.75 6.58 2.96
N ARG A 52 3.22 5.35 2.70
CA ARG A 52 3.57 4.87 1.35
C ARG A 52 2.37 4.33 0.56
N GLY A 53 1.17 4.30 1.14
CA GLY A 53 -0.03 3.76 0.50
C GLY A 53 0.09 2.27 0.14
N LEU A 54 0.67 1.47 1.05
CA LEU A 54 0.81 0.02 0.95
C LEU A 54 -0.28 -0.75 1.71
N THR A 55 -1.10 -0.05 2.50
CA THR A 55 -2.32 -0.57 3.13
C THR A 55 -3.40 -0.90 2.08
N SER A 56 -4.45 -1.64 2.48
CA SER A 56 -5.52 -2.03 1.56
C SER A 56 -6.24 -0.83 0.93
N ALA A 57 -6.44 0.24 1.71
CA ALA A 57 -7.00 1.51 1.24
C ALA A 57 -6.04 2.27 0.33
N GLY A 58 -4.75 2.35 0.69
CA GLY A 58 -3.73 2.94 -0.19
C GLY A 58 -3.66 2.23 -1.55
N LYS A 59 -3.75 0.90 -1.57
CA LYS A 59 -3.83 0.11 -2.80
C LYS A 59 -5.13 0.36 -3.59
N LYS A 60 -6.26 0.61 -2.91
CA LYS A 60 -7.54 0.97 -3.54
C LYS A 60 -7.41 2.32 -4.25
N PHE A 61 -6.93 3.35 -3.57
CA PHE A 61 -6.74 4.69 -4.12
C PHE A 61 -5.76 4.69 -5.31
N ARG A 62 -4.66 3.93 -5.20
CA ARG A 62 -3.68 3.77 -6.30
C ARG A 62 -4.21 2.98 -7.50
N GLY A 63 -5.42 2.44 -7.44
CA GLY A 63 -6.01 1.60 -8.48
C GLY A 63 -5.18 0.34 -8.71
N LEU A 64 -4.69 -0.30 -7.64
CA LEU A 64 -3.91 -1.55 -7.72
C LEU A 64 -4.73 -2.81 -7.48
N ARG A 65 -6.02 -2.67 -7.14
CA ARG A 65 -6.96 -3.80 -6.95
C ARG A 65 -7.30 -4.49 -8.27
N GLY A 66 -7.54 -3.75 -9.35
CA GLY A 66 -7.85 -4.33 -10.66
C GLY A 66 -6.60 -4.71 -11.46
N LYS A 67 -6.66 -5.81 -12.20
CA LYS A 67 -5.62 -6.29 -13.13
C LYS A 67 -6.14 -6.23 -14.57
N GLY A 68 -5.25 -6.24 -15.56
CA GLY A 68 -5.61 -6.25 -16.98
C GLY A 68 -5.45 -4.91 -17.70
N HIS A 69 -6.01 -4.82 -18.91
CA HIS A 69 -5.82 -3.72 -19.87
C HIS A 69 -6.18 -2.34 -19.30
N THR A 70 -7.25 -2.26 -18.51
CA THR A 70 -7.71 -1.01 -17.87
C THR A 70 -6.77 -0.49 -16.78
N HIS A 71 -5.84 -1.32 -16.29
CA HIS A 71 -4.95 -1.02 -15.16
C HIS A 71 -3.46 -1.03 -15.54
N GLN A 72 -3.14 -1.11 -16.84
CA GLN A 72 -1.75 -1.17 -17.33
C GLN A 72 -0.93 0.07 -16.96
N LYS A 73 -1.55 1.26 -16.95
CA LYS A 73 -0.88 2.52 -16.63
C LYS A 73 -0.60 2.70 -15.13
N ASN A 74 -1.18 1.86 -14.27
CA ASN A 74 -1.08 2.00 -12.82
C ASN A 74 0.07 1.20 -12.20
N ARG A 75 0.69 0.26 -12.94
CA ARG A 75 1.72 -0.65 -12.42
C ARG A 75 3.12 -0.35 -12.98
N PRO A 76 4.19 -0.34 -12.12
CA PRO A 76 4.17 -0.54 -10.67
C PRO A 76 3.66 0.69 -9.88
N SER A 77 3.78 1.88 -10.48
CA SER A 77 3.11 3.11 -10.08
C SER A 77 2.84 3.95 -11.33
N ARG A 78 1.85 4.86 -11.26
CA ARG A 78 1.55 5.76 -12.38
C ARG A 78 2.77 6.56 -12.83
N ARG A 79 3.55 7.09 -11.88
CA ARG A 79 4.78 7.85 -12.15
C ARG A 79 5.87 6.98 -12.79
N ALA A 80 6.06 5.75 -12.31
CA ALA A 80 7.04 4.84 -12.89
C ALA A 80 6.71 4.50 -14.34
N THR A 81 5.43 4.23 -14.64
CA THR A 81 4.98 3.97 -16.02
C THR A 81 5.14 5.18 -16.92
N TRP A 82 4.74 6.37 -16.44
CA TRP A 82 4.93 7.61 -17.19
C TRP A 82 6.42 7.84 -17.50
N LYS A 83 7.30 7.71 -16.49
CA LYS A 83 8.74 7.88 -16.68
C LYS A 83 9.27 6.93 -17.74
N ARG A 84 8.96 5.63 -17.65
CA ARG A 84 9.37 4.63 -18.65
C ARG A 84 8.92 4.99 -20.06
N ASN A 85 7.67 5.42 -20.23
CA ASN A 85 7.13 5.72 -21.55
C ASN A 85 7.70 7.02 -22.15
N GLN A 86 8.05 7.99 -21.30
CA GLN A 86 8.63 9.26 -21.75
C GLN A 86 10.17 9.27 -21.78
N THR A 87 10.83 8.22 -21.30
CA THR A 87 12.29 8.13 -21.34
C THR A 87 12.74 7.78 -22.75
N VAL A 88 13.51 8.66 -23.38
CA VAL A 88 14.12 8.40 -24.68
C VAL A 88 15.21 7.33 -24.53
N SER A 89 15.13 6.27 -25.33
CA SER A 89 16.15 5.23 -25.37
C SER A 89 17.20 5.54 -26.45
N LEU A 90 18.38 5.97 -26.02
CA LEU A 90 19.54 6.17 -26.89
C LEU A 90 20.41 4.91 -26.85
N ARG A 91 20.24 4.03 -27.84
CA ARG A 91 21.09 2.83 -27.97
C ARG A 91 22.46 3.23 -28.53
N ARG A 92 23.52 2.59 -28.03
CA ARG A 92 24.91 2.83 -28.47
C ARG A 92 25.11 2.54 -29.96
N TYR A 93 24.45 1.50 -30.46
CA TYR A 93 24.39 1.13 -31.87
C TYR A 93 22.91 0.98 -32.26
N ARG A 94 22.57 1.41 -33.48
CA ARG A 94 21.24 1.29 -34.07
C ARG A 94 21.28 0.31 -35.22
#